data_AF-A0A7X7IT07-F1
#
_entry.id   AF-A0A7X7IT07-F1
#
_cell.length_a   1.000
_cell.length_b   1.000
_cell.length_c   1.000
_cell.angle_alpha   90.00
_cell.angle_beta   90.00
_cell.angle_gamma   90.00
#
_symmetry.space_group_name_H-M   'P 1'
#
loop_
_entity.id
_entity.type
_entity.pdbx_description
1 polymer ?
#
loop_
_entity_poly.entity_id
_entity_poly.type
_entity_poly.pdbx_seq_one_letter_code
_entity_poly.pdbx_strand_id
1 'polypeptide(L)'
;MLKVLLELKKHAPFTAFGTFTGIVIMAALSQSGISEAAADRLFWFFHPVHVLLSALVTAGMYRRHGGQGVAATLIVGYVGSVGIATLSDNLIPFAGEWMLNMPNRGLHL
;
A
#
# COMPACT_ATOMS: atom_id res chain seq x y z
N MET A 1 18.04 14.31 7.55
CA MET A 1 18.28 12.86 7.43
C MET A 1 18.01 12.09 8.73
N LEU A 2 18.63 12.45 9.86
CA LEU A 2 18.48 11.73 11.14
C LEU A 2 17.01 11.61 11.64
N LYS A 3 16.21 12.67 11.49
CA LYS A 3 14.78 12.69 11.88
C LYS A 3 13.95 11.65 11.11
N VAL A 4 14.18 11.51 9.81
CA VAL A 4 13.47 10.54 8.96
C VAL A 4 13.84 9.12 9.38
N LEU A 5 15.13 8.84 9.63
CA LEU A 5 15.58 7.53 10.10
C LEU A 5 14.96 7.14 11.45
N LEU A 6 14.85 8.11 12.37
CA LEU A 6 14.19 7.90 13.66
C LEU A 6 12.72 7.58 13.51
N GLU A 7 12.00 8.29 12.63
CA GLU A 7 10.59 8.00 12.37
C GLU A 7 10.43 6.63 11.69
N LEU A 8 11.27 6.26 10.72
CA LEU A 8 11.27 4.92 10.13
C LEU A 8 11.49 3.84 11.18
N LYS A 9 12.47 4.01 12.08
CA LYS A 9 12.74 3.04 13.16
C LYS A 9 11.54 2.86 14.10
N LYS A 10 10.81 3.93 14.40
CA LYS A 10 9.60 3.87 15.25
C LYS A 10 8.43 3.18 14.55
N HIS A 11 8.30 3.35 13.23
CA HIS A 11 7.20 2.77 12.46
C HIS A 11 7.50 1.33 11.99
N ALA A 12 8.79 0.98 11.83
CA ALA A 12 9.24 -0.34 11.41
C ALA A 12 8.53 -1.54 12.08
N PRO A 13 8.35 -1.61 13.42
CA PRO A 13 7.65 -2.74 14.04
C PRO A 13 6.18 -2.84 13.60
N PHE A 14 5.49 -1.70 13.48
CA PHE A 14 4.09 -1.68 13.04
C PHE A 14 3.95 -2.04 11.56
N THR A 15 4.84 -1.52 10.72
CA THR A 15 4.90 -1.86 9.28
C THR A 15 5.22 -3.34 9.09
N ALA A 16 6.21 -3.87 9.82
CA ALA A 16 6.58 -5.28 9.75
C ALA A 16 5.43 -6.19 10.20
N PHE A 17 4.79 -5.86 11.33
CA PHE A 17 3.65 -6.61 11.83
C PHE A 17 2.48 -6.60 10.84
N GLY A 18 2.12 -5.43 10.31
CA GLY A 18 1.04 -5.30 9.31
C GLY A 18 1.35 -6.03 8.00
N THR A 19 2.60 -5.97 7.54
CA THR A 19 3.05 -6.69 6.35
C THR A 19 2.98 -8.19 6.57
N PHE A 20 3.47 -8.67 7.72
CA PHE A 20 3.44 -10.09 8.07
C PHE A 20 2.00 -10.62 8.16
N THR A 21 1.11 -9.92 8.87
CA THR A 21 -0.29 -10.32 8.96
C THR A 21 -0.99 -10.30 7.60
N GLY A 22 -0.70 -9.29 6.76
CA GLY A 22 -1.19 -9.23 5.38
C GLY A 22 -0.77 -10.45 4.56
N ILE A 23 0.52 -10.81 4.59
CA ILE A 23 1.03 -12.01 3.91
C ILE A 23 0.34 -13.28 4.40
N VAL A 24 0.19 -13.45 5.72
CA VAL A 24 -0.46 -14.62 6.31
C VAL A 24 -1.92 -14.72 5.86
N ILE A 25 -2.67 -13.61 5.87
CA ILE A 25 -4.07 -13.57 5.43
C ILE A 25 -4.18 -13.91 3.94
N MET A 26 -3.34 -13.30 3.09
CA MET A 26 -3.36 -13.56 1.65
C MET A 26 -3.01 -15.03 1.34
N ALA A 27 -2.02 -15.59 2.02
CA ALA A 27 -1.64 -17.01 1.87
C ALA A 27 -2.76 -17.95 2.32
N ALA A 28 -3.49 -17.61 3.38
CA ALA A 28 -4.64 -18.39 3.84
C ALA A 28 -5.83 -18.30 2.86
N LEU A 29 -6.15 -17.11 2.35
CA LEU A 29 -7.20 -16.92 1.36
C LEU A 29 -6.89 -17.62 0.03
N SER A 30 -5.62 -17.61 -0.40
CA SER A 30 -5.19 -18.31 -1.61
C SER A 30 -5.33 -19.83 -1.50
N GLN A 31 -5.30 -20.40 -0.30
CA GLN A 31 -5.40 -21.84 -0.06
C GLN A 31 -6.82 -22.30 0.34
N SER A 32 -7.72 -21.37 0.66
CA SER A 32 -9.06 -21.70 1.17
C SER A 32 -10.07 -22.08 0.09
N GLY A 33 -9.72 -21.94 -1.19
CA GLY A 33 -10.63 -22.21 -2.31
C GLY A 33 -11.78 -21.19 -2.42
N ILE A 34 -11.56 -19.95 -1.95
CA ILE A 34 -12.53 -18.86 -2.08
C ILE A 34 -12.94 -18.67 -3.55
N SER A 35 -14.23 -18.45 -3.79
CA SER A 35 -14.71 -18.19 -5.15
C SER A 35 -14.20 -16.84 -5.67
N GLU A 36 -13.99 -16.75 -6.98
CA GLU A 36 -13.59 -15.52 -7.67
C GLU A 36 -14.52 -14.35 -7.32
N ALA A 37 -15.84 -14.58 -7.32
CA ALA A 37 -16.82 -13.56 -6.94
C ALA A 37 -16.68 -13.07 -5.48
N ALA A 38 -16.23 -13.91 -4.56
CA ALA A 38 -15.99 -13.50 -3.18
C ALA A 38 -14.64 -12.77 -3.05
N ALA A 39 -13.60 -13.21 -3.76
CA ALA A 39 -12.33 -12.50 -3.85
C ALA A 39 -12.50 -11.09 -4.42
N ASP A 40 -13.29 -10.93 -5.49
CA ASP A 40 -13.61 -9.64 -6.10
C ASP A 40 -14.33 -8.70 -5.13
N ARG A 41 -15.32 -9.19 -4.38
CA ARG A 41 -16.03 -8.38 -3.38
C ARG A 41 -15.09 -7.92 -2.26
N LEU A 42 -14.20 -8.80 -1.80
CA LEU A 42 -13.20 -8.44 -0.80
C LEU A 42 -12.25 -7.39 -1.36
N PHE A 43 -11.77 -7.55 -2.60
CA PHE A 43 -10.92 -6.57 -3.25
C PHE A 43 -11.59 -5.20 -3.36
N TRP A 44 -12.80 -5.12 -3.91
CA TRP A 44 -13.53 -3.86 -4.07
C TRP A 44 -13.87 -3.15 -2.75
N PHE A 45 -13.90 -3.90 -1.65
CA PHE A 45 -14.07 -3.33 -0.31
C PHE A 45 -12.73 -2.89 0.31
N PHE A 46 -11.76 -3.80 0.39
CA PHE A 46 -10.48 -3.55 1.07
C PHE A 46 -9.55 -2.65 0.28
N HIS A 47 -9.65 -2.62 -1.06
CA HIS A 47 -8.79 -1.80 -1.88
C HIS A 47 -8.98 -0.30 -1.62
N PRO A 48 -10.19 0.27 -1.76
CA PRO A 48 -10.41 1.69 -1.43
C PRO A 48 -10.09 2.02 0.03
N VAL A 49 -10.36 1.09 0.96
CA VAL A 49 -10.04 1.26 2.38
C VAL A 49 -8.53 1.37 2.60
N HIS A 50 -7.72 0.52 1.96
CA HIS A 50 -6.25 0.60 2.10
C HIS A 50 -5.70 1.90 1.50
N VAL A 51 -6.24 2.36 0.36
CA VAL A 51 -5.81 3.61 -0.29
C VAL A 51 -6.17 4.81 0.59
N LEU A 52 -7.35 4.79 1.19
CA LEU A 52 -7.78 5.82 2.13
C LEU A 52 -6.89 5.87 3.37
N LEU A 53 -6.62 4.72 4.00
CA LEU A 53 -5.74 4.63 5.17
C LEU A 53 -4.32 5.13 4.84
N SER A 54 -3.79 4.77 3.66
CA SER A 54 -2.50 5.27 3.16
C SER A 54 -2.50 6.80 3.01
N ALA A 55 -3.58 7.39 2.49
CA ALA A 55 -3.72 8.83 2.37
C ALA A 55 -3.77 9.52 3.75
N LEU A 56 -4.49 8.95 4.71
CA LEU A 56 -4.60 9.47 6.07
C LEU A 56 -3.25 9.45 6.80
N VAL A 57 -2.51 8.34 6.72
CA VAL A 57 -1.18 8.25 7.34
C VAL A 57 -0.20 9.21 6.68
N THR A 58 -0.21 9.31 5.35
CA THR A 58 0.64 10.24 4.59
C THR A 58 0.37 11.70 4.96
N ALA A 59 -0.89 12.10 4.95
CA ALA A 59 -1.33 13.43 5.36
C ALA A 59 -1.01 13.71 6.83
N GLY A 60 -1.21 12.73 7.72
CA GLY A 60 -0.89 12.81 9.14
C GLY A 60 0.60 13.05 9.37
N MET A 61 1.47 12.32 8.67
CA MET A 61 2.92 12.50 8.76
C MET A 61 3.38 13.86 8.26
N TYR A 62 2.81 14.34 7.15
CA TYR A 62 3.04 15.69 6.64
C TYR A 62 2.70 16.75 7.68
N ARG A 63 1.50 16.69 8.28
CA ARG A 63 1.07 17.67 9.30
C ARG A 63 1.88 17.58 10.58
N ARG A 64 2.21 16.36 11.03
CA ARG A 64 3.04 16.13 12.24
C ARG A 64 4.42 16.78 12.12
N HIS A 65 4.97 16.90 10.91
CA HIS A 65 6.30 17.43 10.66
C HIS A 65 6.29 18.90 10.19
N GLY A 66 5.22 19.64 10.48
CA GLY A 66 5.14 21.08 10.21
C GLY A 66 4.42 21.44 8.92
N GLY A 67 3.84 20.47 8.21
CA GLY A 67 2.95 20.72 7.07
C GLY A 67 1.70 21.49 7.49
N GLN A 68 1.40 22.57 6.76
CA GLN A 68 0.26 23.44 7.02
C GLN A 68 -0.64 23.58 5.78
N GLY A 69 -1.87 24.04 5.99
CA GLY A 69 -2.86 24.26 4.94
C GLY A 69 -3.67 23.00 4.58
N VAL A 70 -4.99 23.17 4.46
CA VAL A 70 -5.91 22.07 4.11
C VAL A 70 -5.64 21.58 2.69
N ALA A 71 -5.49 22.49 1.72
CA ALA A 71 -5.21 22.12 0.33
C ALA A 71 -3.90 21.32 0.18
N ALA A 72 -2.80 21.79 0.78
CA ALA A 72 -1.53 21.08 0.74
C ALA A 72 -1.61 19.70 1.42
N THR A 73 -2.33 19.59 2.55
CA THR A 73 -2.55 18.30 3.22
C THR A 73 -3.28 17.31 2.31
N LEU A 74 -4.33 17.76 1.62
CA LEU A 74 -5.11 16.92 0.70
C LEU A 74 -4.28 16.48 -0.50
N ILE A 75 -3.52 17.39 -1.11
CA ILE A 75 -2.64 17.09 -2.25
C ILE A 75 -1.58 16.07 -1.85
N VAL A 76 -0.90 16.28 -0.72
CA VAL A 76 0.14 15.36 -0.24
C VAL A 76 -0.44 13.99 0.10
N GLY A 77 -1.60 13.93 0.75
CA GLY A 77 -2.29 12.67 1.03
C GLY A 77 -2.70 11.93 -0.25
N TYR A 78 -3.27 12.64 -1.23
CA TYR A 78 -3.72 12.07 -2.49
C TYR A 78 -2.55 11.57 -3.35
N VAL A 79 -1.59 12.45 -3.65
CA VAL A 79 -0.44 12.12 -4.50
C VAL A 79 0.40 11.02 -3.85
N GLY A 80 0.63 11.11 -2.54
CA GLY A 80 1.39 10.08 -1.82
C GLY A 80 0.68 8.73 -1.81
N SER A 81 -0.63 8.69 -1.56
CA SER A 81 -1.37 7.43 -1.53
C SER A 81 -1.55 6.82 -2.91
N VAL A 82 -2.10 7.55 -3.88
CA VAL A 82 -2.35 7.04 -5.23
C VAL A 82 -1.05 6.71 -5.94
N GLY A 83 -0.01 7.53 -5.74
CA GLY A 83 1.32 7.27 -6.28
C GLY A 83 1.94 5.99 -5.73
N ILE A 84 1.88 5.78 -4.41
CA ILE A 84 2.40 4.55 -3.79
C ILE A 84 1.56 3.33 -4.18
N ALA A 85 0.22 3.43 -4.19
CA ALA A 85 -0.65 2.35 -4.62
C ALA A 85 -0.37 1.93 -6.07
N THR A 86 -0.16 2.90 -6.96
CA THR A 86 0.23 2.60 -8.35
C THR A 86 1.58 1.88 -8.42
N LEU A 87 2.54 2.29 -7.59
CA LEU A 87 3.83 1.61 -7.51
C LEU A 87 3.70 0.19 -6.98
N SER A 88 2.98 -0.01 -5.87
CA SER A 88 2.87 -1.31 -5.19
C SER A 88 2.02 -2.31 -5.94
N ASP A 89 0.95 -1.85 -6.59
CA ASP A 89 -0.07 -2.74 -7.13
C ASP A 89 0.21 -3.07 -8.61
N ASN A 90 0.93 -2.18 -9.32
CA ASN A 90 1.17 -2.32 -10.76
C ASN A 90 2.65 -2.42 -11.10
N LEU A 91 3.46 -1.45 -10.68
CA LEU A 91 4.85 -1.33 -11.17
C LEU A 91 5.81 -2.33 -10.51
N ILE A 92 5.71 -2.54 -9.20
CA ILE A 92 6.55 -3.50 -8.47
C ILE A 92 6.25 -4.94 -8.91
N PRO A 93 4.96 -5.37 -9.02
CA PRO A 93 4.63 -6.68 -9.57
C PRO A 93 5.16 -6.89 -10.99
N PHE A 94 4.96 -5.90 -11.88
CA PHE A 94 5.49 -5.95 -13.25
C PHE A 94 7.03 -6.11 -13.28
N ALA A 95 7.74 -5.36 -12.44
CA ALA A 95 9.19 -5.51 -12.33
C ALA A 95 9.58 -6.91 -11.84
N GLY A 96 8.84 -7.47 -10.88
CA GLY A 96 9.03 -8.83 -10.38
C GLY A 96 8.81 -9.90 -11.46
N GLU A 97 7.74 -9.78 -12.24
CA GLU A 97 7.45 -10.67 -13.37
C GLU A 97 8.53 -10.62 -14.44
N TRP A 98 9.05 -9.42 -14.71
CA TRP A 98 10.16 -9.23 -15.65
C TRP A 98 11.44 -9.91 -15.14
N MET A 99 11.80 -9.69 -13.86
CA MET A 99 12.98 -10.29 -13.23
C MET A 99 12.90 -11.82 -13.14
N LEU A 100 11.69 -12.35 -12.93
CA LEU A 100 11.43 -13.80 -12.80
C LEU A 100 11.06 -14.47 -14.14
N ASN A 101 11.14 -13.72 -15.25
CA ASN A 101 10.85 -14.21 -16.59
C ASN A 101 9.45 -14.86 -16.72
N MET A 102 8.43 -14.34 -16.01
CA MET A 102 7.07 -14.88 -16.03
C MET A 102 6.38 -14.69 -17.39
N PRO A 103 5.38 -15.53 -17.73
CA PRO A 103 4.75 -15.52 -19.05
C PRO A 103 3.79 -14.34 -19.29
N ASN A 104 3.11 -13.83 -18.26
CA ASN A 104 2.10 -12.78 -18.38
C ASN A 104 2.63 -11.44 -17.87
N ARG A 105 3.61 -10.86 -18.57
CA ARG A 105 4.16 -9.56 -18.20
C ARG A 105 3.20 -8.47 -18.62
N GLY A 106 2.53 -7.83 -17.67
CA GLY A 106 1.58 -6.77 -17.95
C GLY A 106 1.62 -5.67 -16.90
N LEU A 107 1.26 -4.45 -17.29
CA LEU A 107 0.84 -3.47 -16.29
C LEU A 107 -0.53 -3.90 -15.80
N HIS A 108 -0.66 -4.17 -14.50
CA HIS A 108 -1.92 -4.59 -13.87
C HIS A 108 -2.87 -3.41 -13.66
N LEU A 109 -3.18 -2.68 -14.74
CA LEU A 109 -4.07 -1.51 -14.73
C LEU A 109 -5.56 -1.90 -14.70
#